data_AF-A0A959ZZB6-F1
#
_entry.id   AF-A0A959ZZB6-F1
#
_cell.length_a   1.000
_cell.length_b   1.000
_cell.length_c   1.000
_cell.angle_alpha   90.00
_cell.angle_beta   90.00
_cell.angle_gamma   90.00
#
_symmetry.space_group_name_H-M   'P 1'
#
loop_
_entity.id
_entity.type
_entity.pdbx_description
1 polymer ?
#
loop_
_entity_poly.entity_id
_entity_poly.type
_entity_poly.pdbx_seq_one_letter_code
_entity_poly.pdbx_strand_id
1 'polypeptide(L)'
;MNAPNPDPEAAVAALVDELTRARDAITSLLGVTPSGVRAVEIADGRRAHLAAVPPDGVACLIGGRIARSRRDVRQIVTAGLVWEHVEHSIDPERLAYLNRAAARAIAALGDDAAVVDSLGALIEAVDALGGWRTDPLRARASFPEVDRGALLQDRAWRAYGAFVRASEPLAHRQDDLPVEVVSALRVLEEAAGRAGVTERLAEQMGQVVRACDDAAPEIVDRHVTPLE
;
A
#
# COMPACT_ATOMS: atom_id res chain seq x y z
N MET A 1 24.59 13.61 5.58
CA MET A 1 24.07 13.73 6.96
C MET A 1 22.59 13.42 6.90
N ASN A 2 22.18 12.24 7.35
CA ASN A 2 20.74 11.95 7.46
C ASN A 2 20.20 12.78 8.62
N ALA A 3 19.15 13.58 8.37
CA ALA A 3 18.42 14.23 9.44
C ALA A 3 17.97 13.15 10.45
N PRO A 4 17.99 13.43 11.77
CA PRO A 4 17.48 12.48 12.74
C PRO A 4 16.05 12.09 12.35
N ASN A 5 15.77 10.79 12.32
CA ASN A 5 14.41 10.31 12.10
C ASN A 5 13.52 10.95 13.17
N PRO A 6 12.42 11.61 12.79
CA PRO A 6 11.51 12.17 13.77
C PRO A 6 10.99 11.06 14.68
N ASP A 7 10.81 11.38 15.96
CA ASP A 7 10.18 10.50 16.94
C ASP A 7 8.81 10.03 16.38
N PRO A 8 8.60 8.70 16.21
CA PRO A 8 7.35 8.16 15.66
C PRO A 8 6.11 8.63 16.44
N GLU A 9 6.20 8.73 17.76
CA GLU A 9 5.06 9.16 18.59
C GLU A 9 4.71 10.62 18.32
N ALA A 10 5.71 11.49 18.27
CA ALA A 10 5.52 12.89 17.91
C ALA A 10 4.98 13.05 16.47
N ALA A 11 5.43 12.23 15.53
CA ALA A 11 4.94 12.25 14.15
C ALA A 11 3.47 11.80 14.04
N VAL A 12 3.07 10.78 14.82
CA VAL A 12 1.67 10.32 14.89
C VAL A 12 0.80 11.39 15.54
N ALA A 13 1.23 11.98 16.65
CA ALA A 13 0.52 13.08 17.31
C ALA A 13 0.30 14.26 16.36
N ALA A 14 1.35 14.66 15.62
CA ALA A 14 1.25 15.73 14.63
C ALA A 14 0.25 15.42 13.50
N LEU A 15 0.18 14.17 13.03
CA LEU A 15 -0.80 13.73 12.05
C LEU A 15 -2.23 13.76 12.62
N VAL A 16 -2.43 13.24 13.83
CA VAL A 16 -3.75 13.26 14.50
C VAL A 16 -4.23 14.71 14.66
N ASP A 17 -3.36 15.61 15.07
CA ASP A 17 -3.66 17.04 15.17
C ASP A 17 -3.99 17.66 13.80
N GLU A 18 -3.25 17.29 12.74
CA GLU A 18 -3.53 17.74 11.37
C GLU A 18 -4.92 17.30 10.89
N LEU A 19 -5.24 16.01 11.03
CA LEU A 19 -6.53 15.46 10.62
C LEU A 19 -7.68 16.02 11.45
N THR A 20 -7.45 16.26 12.74
CA THR A 20 -8.42 16.92 13.64
C THR A 20 -8.70 18.34 13.17
N ARG A 21 -7.66 19.14 12.88
CA ARG A 21 -7.84 20.50 12.33
C ARG A 21 -8.59 20.50 11.00
N ALA A 22 -8.28 19.56 10.11
CA ALA A 22 -8.98 19.43 8.83
C ALA A 22 -10.46 19.09 9.02
N ARG A 23 -10.77 18.12 9.90
CA ARG A 23 -12.14 17.77 10.26
C ARG A 23 -12.89 18.98 10.83
N ASP A 24 -12.31 19.67 11.79
CA ASP A 24 -12.95 20.80 12.45
C ASP A 24 -13.16 21.97 11.48
N ALA A 25 -12.24 22.20 10.56
CA ALA A 25 -12.41 23.18 9.47
C ALA A 25 -13.59 22.82 8.56
N ILE A 26 -13.73 21.55 8.16
CA ILE A 26 -14.87 21.10 7.33
C ILE A 26 -16.18 21.26 8.11
N THR A 27 -16.21 20.86 9.37
CA THR A 27 -17.39 21.05 10.25
C THR A 27 -17.77 22.52 10.34
N SER A 28 -16.80 23.40 10.55
CA SER A 28 -17.06 24.85 10.63
C SER A 28 -17.56 25.44 9.31
N LEU A 29 -17.09 24.93 8.17
CA LEU A 29 -17.42 25.48 6.85
C LEU A 29 -18.76 24.95 6.31
N LEU A 30 -19.12 23.71 6.67
CA LEU A 30 -20.30 23.02 6.11
C LEU A 30 -21.41 22.79 7.13
N GLY A 31 -21.16 22.99 8.43
CA GLY A 31 -22.12 22.71 9.50
C GLY A 31 -22.38 21.22 9.74
N VAL A 32 -21.55 20.33 9.17
CA VAL A 32 -21.68 18.88 9.28
C VAL A 32 -20.33 18.24 9.61
N THR A 33 -20.32 17.32 10.57
CA THR A 33 -19.12 16.58 10.94
C THR A 33 -18.85 15.46 9.92
N PRO A 34 -17.67 15.43 9.29
CA PRO A 34 -17.27 14.33 8.42
C PRO A 34 -17.23 12.99 9.16
N SER A 35 -17.59 11.90 8.47
CA SER A 35 -17.45 10.54 9.01
C SER A 35 -15.99 10.05 8.98
N GLY A 36 -15.17 10.65 8.12
CA GLY A 36 -13.74 10.37 8.04
C GLY A 36 -13.00 11.48 7.28
N VAL A 37 -11.73 11.69 7.64
CA VAL A 37 -10.83 12.62 6.96
C VAL A 37 -9.50 11.90 6.71
N ARG A 38 -9.01 12.01 5.48
CA ARG A 38 -7.71 11.52 5.07
C ARG A 38 -6.90 12.69 4.53
N ALA A 39 -5.63 12.73 4.87
CA ALA A 39 -4.71 13.65 4.22
C ALA A 39 -4.16 13.00 2.95
N VAL A 40 -4.06 13.74 1.85
CA VAL A 40 -3.49 13.26 0.60
C VAL A 40 -2.46 14.26 0.09
N GLU A 41 -1.38 13.76 -0.51
CA GLU A 41 -0.48 14.59 -1.30
C GLU A 41 -0.86 14.50 -2.76
N ILE A 42 -1.15 15.64 -3.38
CA ILE A 42 -1.46 15.72 -4.81
C ILE A 42 -0.21 16.10 -5.61
N ALA A 43 -0.34 16.20 -6.93
CA ALA A 43 0.74 16.69 -7.79
C ALA A 43 1.33 18.01 -7.26
N ASP A 44 2.64 18.17 -7.44
CA ASP A 44 3.47 19.30 -6.95
C ASP A 44 3.72 19.31 -5.43
N GLY A 45 3.48 18.19 -4.74
CA GLY A 45 3.80 18.02 -3.31
C GLY A 45 2.85 18.78 -2.37
N ARG A 46 1.72 19.26 -2.89
CA ARG A 46 0.75 20.01 -2.10
C ARG A 46 -0.04 19.06 -1.20
N ARG A 47 -0.15 19.44 0.07
CA ARG A 47 -0.99 18.75 1.05
C ARG A 47 -2.46 19.15 0.89
N ALA A 48 -3.33 18.16 0.78
CA ALA A 48 -4.77 18.31 0.73
C ALA A 48 -5.46 17.32 1.69
N HIS A 49 -6.76 17.48 1.89
CA HIS A 49 -7.56 16.55 2.69
C HIS A 49 -8.83 16.16 1.94
N LEU A 50 -9.13 14.87 1.97
CA LEU A 50 -10.35 14.28 1.44
C LEU A 50 -11.20 13.81 2.61
N ALA A 51 -12.48 14.20 2.62
CA ALA A 51 -13.39 13.86 3.70
C ALA A 51 -14.71 13.30 3.17
N ALA A 52 -15.18 12.24 3.82
CA ALA A 52 -16.51 11.69 3.60
C ALA A 52 -17.52 12.47 4.45
N VAL A 53 -18.57 13.00 3.82
CA VAL A 53 -19.58 13.84 4.45
C VAL A 53 -20.95 13.16 4.31
N PRO A 54 -21.64 12.85 5.41
CA PRO A 54 -22.96 12.20 5.32
C PRO A 54 -23.99 13.04 4.53
N PRO A 55 -24.96 12.39 3.85
CA PRO A 55 -25.14 10.94 3.74
C PRO A 55 -24.12 10.26 2.80
N ASP A 56 -23.81 10.86 1.64
CA ASP A 56 -22.93 10.27 0.61
C ASP A 56 -22.05 11.31 -0.11
N GLY A 57 -21.85 12.47 0.52
CA GLY A 57 -21.09 13.59 -0.03
C GLY A 57 -19.59 13.51 0.24
N VAL A 58 -18.83 14.34 -0.49
CA VAL A 58 -17.38 14.49 -0.30
C VAL A 58 -17.00 15.96 -0.14
N ALA A 59 -16.07 16.25 0.76
CA ALA A 59 -15.42 17.55 0.87
C ALA A 59 -13.92 17.42 0.65
N CYS A 60 -13.35 18.34 -0.12
CA CYS A 60 -11.92 18.43 -0.34
C CYS A 60 -11.37 19.74 0.25
N LEU A 61 -10.28 19.68 1.01
CA LEU A 61 -9.55 20.87 1.48
C LEU A 61 -8.20 21.00 0.80
N ILE A 62 -7.82 22.22 0.46
CA ILE A 62 -6.45 22.62 0.08
C ILE A 62 -6.08 23.85 0.88
N GLY A 63 -4.96 23.80 1.61
CA GLY A 63 -4.49 24.93 2.42
C GLY A 63 -5.54 25.41 3.45
N GLY A 64 -6.33 24.47 4.00
CA GLY A 64 -7.38 24.76 4.99
C GLY A 64 -8.66 25.39 4.42
N ARG A 65 -8.82 25.45 3.09
CA ARG A 65 -10.02 25.97 2.42
C ARG A 65 -10.68 24.88 1.60
N ILE A 66 -12.01 24.93 1.48
CA ILE A 66 -12.75 24.04 0.59
C ILE A 66 -12.31 24.28 -0.86
N ALA A 67 -11.90 23.21 -1.52
CA ALA A 67 -11.57 23.24 -2.93
C ALA A 67 -12.83 23.57 -3.74
N ARG A 68 -12.72 24.58 -4.62
CA ARG A 68 -13.81 25.03 -5.49
C ARG A 68 -13.58 24.69 -6.96
N SER A 69 -12.33 24.40 -7.35
CA SER A 69 -12.03 24.01 -8.72
C SER A 69 -12.35 22.54 -8.94
N ARG A 70 -13.09 22.21 -10.00
CA ARG A 70 -13.31 20.82 -10.41
C ARG A 70 -12.00 20.06 -10.64
N ARG A 71 -10.98 20.75 -11.17
CA ARG A 71 -9.63 20.18 -11.38
C ARG A 71 -8.98 19.76 -10.06
N ASP A 72 -8.96 20.63 -9.06
CA ASP A 72 -8.34 20.35 -7.76
C ASP A 72 -9.06 19.20 -7.05
N VAL A 73 -10.40 19.20 -7.04
CA VAL A 73 -11.20 18.10 -6.46
C VAL A 73 -10.91 16.78 -7.15
N ARG A 74 -10.87 16.75 -8.49
CA ARG A 74 -10.51 15.54 -9.25
C ARG A 74 -9.14 15.01 -8.86
N GLN A 75 -8.14 15.89 -8.74
CA GLN A 75 -6.78 15.48 -8.34
C GLN A 75 -6.74 14.86 -6.94
N ILE A 76 -7.40 15.49 -5.97
CA ILE A 76 -7.48 15.00 -4.58
C ILE A 76 -8.18 13.64 -4.51
N VAL A 77 -9.33 13.52 -5.17
CA VAL A 77 -10.11 12.28 -5.21
C VAL A 77 -9.31 11.16 -5.86
N THR A 78 -8.70 11.43 -7.02
CA THR A 78 -7.90 10.42 -7.75
C THR A 78 -6.73 9.96 -6.90
N ALA A 79 -6.00 10.87 -6.24
CA ALA A 79 -4.92 10.51 -5.33
C ALA A 79 -5.42 9.64 -4.15
N GLY A 80 -6.58 10.00 -3.58
CA GLY A 80 -7.22 9.23 -2.51
C GLY A 80 -7.61 7.81 -2.95
N LEU A 81 -8.20 7.66 -4.14
CA LEU A 81 -8.61 6.36 -4.69
C LEU A 81 -7.41 5.47 -5.03
N VAL A 82 -6.35 6.03 -5.64
CA VAL A 82 -5.12 5.29 -5.93
C VAL A 82 -4.50 4.78 -4.63
N TRP A 83 -4.42 5.64 -3.61
CA TRP A 83 -3.92 5.25 -2.30
C TRP A 83 -4.75 4.12 -1.69
N GLU A 84 -6.07 4.26 -1.68
CA GLU A 84 -6.98 3.24 -1.16
C GLU A 84 -6.79 1.90 -1.88
N HIS A 85 -6.63 1.92 -3.20
CA HIS A 85 -6.39 0.70 -3.96
C HIS A 85 -5.07 0.02 -3.54
N VAL A 86 -3.99 0.79 -3.42
CA VAL A 86 -2.69 0.26 -2.99
C VAL A 86 -2.79 -0.31 -1.57
N GLU A 87 -3.48 0.35 -0.64
CA GLU A 87 -3.72 -0.17 0.71
C GLU A 87 -4.48 -1.50 0.71
N HIS A 88 -5.43 -1.68 -0.20
CA HIS A 88 -6.21 -2.92 -0.32
C HIS A 88 -5.43 -4.04 -1.03
N SER A 89 -4.50 -3.70 -1.91
CA SER A 89 -3.66 -4.68 -2.62
C SER A 89 -2.65 -5.38 -1.70
N ILE A 90 -2.30 -4.76 -0.57
CA ILE A 90 -1.30 -5.27 0.37
C ILE A 90 -1.98 -5.71 1.65
N ASP A 91 -2.00 -7.03 1.88
CA ASP A 91 -2.63 -7.67 3.03
C ASP A 91 -1.56 -8.20 4.01
N PRO A 92 -1.40 -7.59 5.21
CA PRO A 92 -0.40 -8.02 6.19
C PRO A 92 -0.54 -9.47 6.64
N GLU A 93 -1.76 -10.02 6.69
CA GLU A 93 -1.97 -11.39 7.14
C GLU A 93 -1.47 -12.39 6.09
N ARG A 94 -1.68 -12.08 4.81
CA ARG A 94 -1.16 -12.87 3.69
C ARG A 94 0.36 -12.78 3.59
N LEU A 95 0.93 -11.60 3.81
CA LEU A 95 2.38 -11.41 3.89
C LEU A 95 2.98 -12.22 5.06
N ALA A 96 2.36 -12.18 6.24
CA ALA A 96 2.81 -12.97 7.39
C ALA A 96 2.68 -14.49 7.12
N TYR A 97 1.64 -14.91 6.38
CA TYR A 97 1.51 -16.30 5.95
C TYR A 97 2.62 -16.71 4.98
N LEU A 98 2.94 -15.86 4.00
CA LEU A 98 4.08 -16.05 3.08
C LEU A 98 5.41 -16.19 3.84
N ASN A 99 5.67 -15.34 4.84
CA ASN A 99 6.90 -15.45 5.65
C ASN A 99 6.99 -16.78 6.40
N ARG A 100 5.87 -17.25 6.97
CA ARG A 100 5.82 -18.57 7.62
C ARG A 100 6.01 -19.71 6.62
N ALA A 101 5.53 -19.57 5.38
CA ALA A 101 5.73 -20.57 4.34
C ALA A 101 7.19 -20.61 3.86
N ALA A 102 7.80 -19.43 3.64
CA ALA A 102 9.21 -19.31 3.26
C ALA A 102 10.14 -19.89 4.34
N ALA A 103 9.90 -19.58 5.62
CA ALA A 103 10.67 -20.14 6.72
C ALA A 103 10.57 -21.68 6.80
N ARG A 104 9.40 -22.26 6.52
CA ARG A 104 9.23 -23.72 6.44
C ARG A 104 9.97 -24.31 5.25
N ALA A 105 9.94 -23.64 4.09
CA ALA A 105 10.69 -24.08 2.92
C ALA A 105 12.20 -24.08 3.19
N ILE A 106 12.74 -23.03 3.84
CA ILE A 106 14.13 -22.99 4.30
C ILE A 106 14.45 -24.20 5.19
N ALA A 107 13.61 -24.46 6.20
CA ALA A 107 13.83 -25.58 7.13
C ALA A 107 13.79 -26.96 6.43
N ALA A 108 12.98 -27.11 5.38
CA ALA A 108 12.86 -28.36 4.64
C ALA A 108 13.99 -28.57 3.61
N LEU A 109 14.47 -27.49 2.99
CA LEU A 109 15.45 -27.54 1.90
C LEU A 109 16.90 -27.71 2.39
N GLY A 110 17.14 -27.47 3.68
CA GLY A 110 18.45 -27.71 4.30
C GLY A 110 19.52 -26.78 3.74
N ASP A 111 20.62 -27.35 3.25
CA ASP A 111 21.86 -26.62 2.92
C ASP A 111 21.94 -26.10 1.46
N ASP A 112 20.83 -26.05 0.72
CA ASP A 112 20.83 -25.41 -0.61
C ASP A 112 20.95 -23.88 -0.46
N ALA A 113 22.19 -23.40 -0.40
CA ALA A 113 22.51 -22.01 -0.12
C ALA A 113 21.82 -21.03 -1.06
N ALA A 114 21.71 -21.36 -2.36
CA ALA A 114 21.10 -20.47 -3.33
C ALA A 114 19.59 -20.30 -3.07
N VAL A 115 18.91 -21.40 -2.73
CA VAL A 115 17.48 -21.35 -2.41
C VAL A 115 17.26 -20.70 -1.05
N VAL A 116 18.05 -21.03 -0.03
CA VAL A 116 17.95 -20.42 1.30
C VAL A 116 18.18 -18.91 1.25
N ASP A 117 19.23 -18.45 0.56
CA ASP A 117 19.52 -17.02 0.43
C ASP A 117 18.38 -16.26 -0.27
N SER A 118 17.82 -16.84 -1.33
CA SER A 118 16.69 -16.22 -2.05
C SER A 118 15.42 -16.12 -1.19
N LEU A 119 15.14 -17.14 -0.36
CA LEU A 119 14.02 -17.14 0.57
C LEU A 119 14.25 -16.18 1.74
N GLY A 120 15.49 -16.05 2.22
CA GLY A 120 15.85 -15.05 3.22
C GLY A 120 15.60 -13.62 2.73
N ALA A 121 16.01 -13.33 1.49
CA ALA A 121 15.74 -12.03 0.86
C ALA A 121 14.23 -11.77 0.67
N LEU A 122 13.45 -12.81 0.36
CA LEU A 122 11.99 -12.72 0.26
C LEU A 122 11.37 -12.35 1.62
N ILE A 123 11.77 -13.04 2.70
CA ILE A 123 11.27 -12.77 4.05
C ILE A 123 11.54 -11.32 4.45
N GLU A 124 12.77 -10.83 4.25
CA GLU A 124 13.13 -9.45 4.58
C GLU A 124 12.27 -8.44 3.80
N ALA A 125 12.05 -8.67 2.51
CA ALA A 125 11.24 -7.79 1.68
C ALA A 125 9.76 -7.78 2.08
N VAL A 126 9.20 -8.96 2.37
CA VAL A 126 7.81 -9.14 2.80
C VAL A 126 7.57 -8.55 4.19
N ASP A 127 8.49 -8.72 5.13
CA ASP A 127 8.44 -8.08 6.45
C ASP A 127 8.48 -6.55 6.33
N ALA A 128 9.37 -6.01 5.48
CA ALA A 128 9.44 -4.56 5.24
C ALA A 128 8.12 -4.02 4.63
N LEU A 129 7.53 -4.74 3.68
CA LEU A 129 6.23 -4.38 3.08
C LEU A 129 5.08 -4.46 4.10
N GLY A 130 5.06 -5.50 4.94
CA GLY A 130 4.08 -5.65 6.02
C GLY A 130 4.21 -4.56 7.08
N GLY A 131 5.45 -4.19 7.42
CA GLY A 131 5.77 -3.07 8.31
C GLY A 131 5.25 -1.75 7.74
N TRP A 132 5.53 -1.45 6.48
CA TRP A 132 4.97 -0.27 5.79
C TRP A 132 3.43 -0.25 5.84
N ARG A 133 2.78 -1.40 5.59
CA ARG A 133 1.31 -1.50 5.57
C ARG A 133 0.66 -1.30 6.94
N THR A 134 1.39 -1.59 8.01
CA THR A 134 0.92 -1.46 9.40
C THR A 134 1.39 -0.18 10.07
N ASP A 135 2.35 0.55 9.47
CA ASP A 135 2.88 1.82 9.97
C ASP A 135 1.74 2.86 10.10
N PRO A 136 1.49 3.42 11.30
CA PRO A 136 0.46 4.43 11.50
C PRO A 136 0.70 5.71 10.68
N LEU A 137 1.96 6.04 10.37
CA LEU A 137 2.31 7.20 9.55
C LEU A 137 1.96 7.00 8.07
N ARG A 138 1.60 5.79 7.62
CA ARG A 138 1.03 5.58 6.28
C ARG A 138 -0.23 6.43 6.05
N ALA A 139 -0.97 6.76 7.12
CA ALA A 139 -2.14 7.63 7.02
C ALA A 139 -1.78 9.07 6.63
N ARG A 140 -0.48 9.41 6.58
CA ARG A 140 0.01 10.60 5.90
C ARG A 140 -0.13 10.50 4.37
N ALA A 141 -0.55 9.38 3.79
CA ALA A 141 -0.88 9.15 2.38
C ALA A 141 -0.35 10.20 1.41
N SER A 142 0.84 9.94 0.87
CA SER A 142 1.44 10.77 -0.16
C SER A 142 1.92 9.91 -1.33
N PHE A 143 2.03 10.49 -2.52
CA PHE A 143 2.61 9.79 -3.66
C PHE A 143 4.00 9.20 -3.35
N PRO A 144 4.92 9.92 -2.66
CA PRO A 144 6.17 9.31 -2.19
C PRO A 144 6.00 8.06 -1.32
N GLU A 145 4.99 8.00 -0.45
CA GLU A 145 4.71 6.80 0.33
C GLU A 145 4.10 5.67 -0.51
N VAL A 146 3.36 6.00 -1.58
CA VAL A 146 2.90 5.00 -2.58
C VAL A 146 4.11 4.43 -3.30
N ASP A 147 5.02 5.30 -3.76
CA ASP A 147 6.24 4.91 -4.45
C ASP A 147 7.10 4.01 -3.55
N ARG A 148 7.19 4.34 -2.25
CA ARG A 148 7.86 3.49 -1.26
C ARG A 148 7.20 2.11 -1.16
N GLY A 149 5.88 2.05 -1.03
CA GLY A 149 5.14 0.77 -1.03
C GLY A 149 5.37 -0.04 -2.30
N ALA A 150 5.34 0.62 -3.46
CA ALA A 150 5.63 0.02 -4.76
C ALA A 150 7.06 -0.51 -4.89
N LEU A 151 8.06 0.22 -4.37
CA LEU A 151 9.45 -0.23 -4.33
C LEU A 151 9.63 -1.44 -3.42
N LEU A 152 8.97 -1.47 -2.26
CA LEU A 152 8.99 -2.63 -1.35
C LEU A 152 8.33 -3.86 -1.99
N GLN A 153 7.22 -3.66 -2.70
CA GLN A 153 6.55 -4.73 -3.43
C GLN A 153 7.41 -5.26 -4.59
N ASP A 154 8.05 -4.38 -5.37
CA ASP A 154 8.96 -4.78 -6.45
C ASP A 154 10.19 -5.53 -5.90
N ARG A 155 10.68 -5.16 -4.70
CA ARG A 155 11.72 -5.92 -4.00
C ARG A 155 11.25 -7.34 -3.66
N ALA A 156 10.05 -7.49 -3.10
CA ALA A 156 9.48 -8.80 -2.78
C ALA A 156 9.27 -9.65 -4.04
N TRP A 157 8.73 -9.06 -5.11
CA TRP A 157 8.55 -9.71 -6.41
C TRP A 157 9.88 -10.20 -7.01
N ARG A 158 10.94 -9.37 -6.99
CA ARG A 158 12.27 -9.77 -7.47
C ARG A 158 12.87 -10.89 -6.64
N ALA A 159 12.73 -10.84 -5.32
CA ALA A 159 13.22 -11.89 -4.42
C ALA A 159 12.51 -13.21 -4.68
N TYR A 160 11.18 -13.19 -4.85
CA TYR A 160 10.42 -14.38 -5.24
C TYR A 160 10.84 -14.91 -6.62
N GLY A 161 11.05 -14.04 -7.61
CA GLY A 161 11.57 -14.46 -8.92
C GLY A 161 12.98 -15.05 -8.87
N ALA A 162 13.82 -14.59 -7.94
CA ALA A 162 15.14 -15.19 -7.69
C ALA A 162 15.01 -16.59 -7.07
N PHE A 163 14.07 -16.77 -6.13
CA PHE A 163 13.73 -18.07 -5.59
C PHE A 163 13.24 -19.03 -6.67
N VAL A 164 12.30 -18.62 -7.53
CA VAL A 164 11.79 -19.47 -8.63
C VAL A 164 12.94 -19.98 -9.50
N ARG A 165 13.87 -19.10 -9.90
CA ARG A 165 15.06 -19.50 -10.66
C ARG A 165 16.00 -20.43 -9.88
N ALA A 166 16.24 -20.15 -8.61
CA ALA A 166 17.09 -20.99 -7.76
C ALA A 166 16.48 -22.39 -7.54
N SER A 167 15.15 -22.48 -7.51
CA SER A 167 14.40 -23.73 -7.34
C SER A 167 14.20 -24.55 -8.62
N GLU A 168 14.52 -24.00 -9.80
CA GLU A 168 14.33 -24.69 -11.08
C GLU A 168 15.01 -26.08 -11.15
N PRO A 169 16.25 -26.27 -10.65
CA PRO A 169 16.87 -27.60 -10.60
C PRO A 169 16.11 -28.61 -9.73
N LEU A 170 15.40 -28.14 -8.69
CA LEU A 170 14.59 -29.00 -7.81
C LEU A 170 13.35 -29.50 -8.54
N ALA A 171 12.74 -28.69 -9.42
CA ALA A 171 11.60 -29.10 -10.22
C ALA A 171 11.93 -30.26 -11.16
N HIS A 172 13.14 -30.29 -11.72
CA HIS A 172 13.60 -31.40 -12.57
C HIS A 172 13.78 -32.74 -11.82
N ARG A 173 13.84 -32.70 -10.48
CA ARG A 173 14.01 -33.87 -9.62
C ARG A 173 12.88 -34.02 -8.62
N GLN A 174 11.72 -33.41 -8.88
CA GLN A 174 10.62 -33.35 -7.92
C GLN A 174 10.16 -34.74 -7.44
N ASP A 175 10.22 -35.75 -8.31
CA ASP A 175 9.86 -37.14 -7.98
C ASP A 175 10.85 -37.80 -7.00
N ASP A 176 12.08 -37.27 -6.89
CA ASP A 176 13.12 -37.74 -5.97
C ASP A 176 13.15 -36.97 -4.64
N LEU A 177 12.40 -35.86 -4.54
CA LEU A 177 12.42 -35.01 -3.35
C LEU A 177 11.61 -35.62 -2.20
N PRO A 178 12.04 -35.42 -0.94
CA PRO A 178 11.21 -35.76 0.21
C PRO A 178 9.83 -35.08 0.12
N VAL A 179 8.78 -35.81 0.53
CA VAL A 179 7.39 -35.31 0.46
C VAL A 179 7.21 -34.01 1.24
N GLU A 180 7.96 -33.82 2.32
CA GLU A 180 7.98 -32.63 3.14
C GLU A 180 8.49 -31.41 2.36
N VAL A 181 9.52 -31.59 1.53
CA VAL A 181 10.08 -30.52 0.68
C VAL A 181 9.07 -30.11 -0.38
N VAL A 182 8.49 -31.08 -1.10
CA VAL A 182 7.48 -30.82 -2.13
C VAL A 182 6.26 -30.11 -1.53
N SER A 183 5.81 -30.55 -0.35
CA SER A 183 4.71 -29.92 0.38
C SER A 183 5.03 -28.48 0.77
N ALA A 184 6.24 -28.22 1.30
CA ALA A 184 6.66 -26.88 1.69
C ALA A 184 6.74 -25.92 0.49
N LEU A 185 7.30 -26.36 -0.64
CA LEU A 185 7.39 -25.56 -1.87
C LEU A 185 6.00 -25.22 -2.42
N ARG A 186 5.06 -26.17 -2.42
CA ARG A 186 3.67 -25.92 -2.85
C ARG A 186 2.95 -24.90 -1.97
N VAL A 187 3.11 -25.02 -0.64
CA VAL A 187 2.51 -24.07 0.31
C VAL A 187 3.11 -22.67 0.12
N LEU A 188 4.41 -22.58 -0.16
CA LEU A 188 5.08 -21.32 -0.46
C LEU A 188 4.55 -20.68 -1.76
N GLU A 189 4.39 -21.45 -2.82
CA GLU A 189 3.83 -20.96 -4.10
C GLU A 189 2.40 -20.44 -3.92
N GLU A 190 1.54 -21.20 -3.23
CA GLU A 190 0.18 -20.78 -2.90
C GLU A 190 0.16 -19.49 -2.06
N ALA A 191 1.04 -19.40 -1.07
CA ALA A 191 1.18 -18.21 -0.24
C ALA A 191 1.64 -17.00 -1.04
N ALA A 192 2.58 -17.19 -1.97
CA ALA A 192 3.11 -16.12 -2.83
C ALA A 192 2.02 -15.56 -3.75
N GLY A 193 1.22 -16.43 -4.39
CA GLY A 193 0.08 -16.01 -5.20
C GLY A 193 -0.96 -15.23 -4.40
N ARG A 194 -1.30 -15.70 -3.18
CA ARG A 194 -2.25 -14.99 -2.29
C ARG A 194 -1.75 -13.62 -1.84
N ALA A 195 -0.46 -13.51 -1.57
CA ALA A 195 0.19 -12.28 -1.14
C ALA A 195 0.43 -11.28 -2.28
N GLY A 196 0.16 -11.66 -3.54
CA GLY A 196 0.33 -10.77 -4.69
C GLY A 196 1.79 -10.49 -5.04
N VAL A 197 2.74 -11.31 -4.58
CA VAL A 197 4.18 -11.13 -4.91
C VAL A 197 4.56 -11.76 -6.25
N THR A 198 3.61 -12.39 -6.94
CA THR A 198 3.80 -12.97 -8.28
C THR A 198 3.60 -11.94 -9.40
N GLU A 199 2.92 -10.83 -9.10
CA GLU A 199 2.62 -9.75 -10.05
C GLU A 199 3.33 -8.47 -9.64
N ARG A 200 3.58 -7.56 -10.58
CA ARG A 200 4.23 -6.27 -10.27
C ARG A 200 3.18 -5.21 -9.95
N LEU A 201 3.27 -4.60 -8.77
CA LEU A 201 2.34 -3.55 -8.36
C LEU A 201 2.42 -2.34 -9.30
N ALA A 202 3.58 -2.01 -9.87
CA ALA A 202 3.71 -0.92 -10.84
C ALA A 202 2.83 -1.14 -12.10
N GLU A 203 2.67 -2.39 -12.55
CA GLU A 203 1.83 -2.72 -13.70
C GLU A 203 0.35 -2.62 -13.33
N GLN A 204 -0.01 -3.10 -12.15
CA GLN A 204 -1.36 -2.93 -11.58
C GLN A 204 -1.69 -1.44 -11.39
N MET A 205 -0.78 -0.64 -10.85
CA MET A 205 -0.94 0.80 -10.64
C MET A 205 -1.23 1.55 -11.94
N GLY A 206 -0.60 1.17 -13.05
CA GLY A 206 -0.90 1.75 -14.36
C GLY A 206 -2.36 1.55 -14.81
N GLN A 207 -2.96 0.43 -14.44
CA GLN A 207 -4.37 0.13 -14.70
C GLN A 207 -5.27 0.85 -13.69
N VAL A 208 -4.87 0.86 -12.42
CA VAL A 208 -5.60 1.49 -11.31
C VAL A 208 -5.72 2.99 -11.51
N VAL A 209 -4.64 3.68 -11.86
CA VAL A 209 -4.68 5.14 -12.10
C VAL A 209 -5.71 5.49 -13.17
N ARG A 210 -5.80 4.69 -14.23
CA ARG A 210 -6.82 4.90 -15.29
C ARG A 210 -8.23 4.64 -14.75
N ALA A 211 -8.44 3.53 -14.07
CA ALA A 211 -9.74 3.21 -13.48
C ALA A 211 -10.19 4.25 -12.45
N CYS A 212 -9.26 4.77 -11.63
CA CYS A 212 -9.52 5.84 -10.67
C CYS A 212 -9.84 7.16 -11.38
N ASP A 213 -9.16 7.49 -12.48
CA ASP A 213 -9.43 8.70 -13.26
C ASP A 213 -10.79 8.63 -13.98
N ASP A 214 -11.23 7.42 -14.35
CA ASP A 214 -12.56 7.15 -14.90
C ASP A 214 -13.66 7.20 -13.83
N ALA A 215 -13.37 6.81 -12.59
CA ALA A 215 -14.30 6.82 -11.45
C ALA A 215 -14.37 8.19 -10.74
N ALA A 216 -13.30 8.99 -10.81
CA ALA A 216 -13.21 10.29 -10.15
C ALA A 216 -14.38 11.26 -10.48
N PRO A 217 -14.89 11.36 -11.73
CA PRO A 217 -16.03 12.21 -12.06
C PRO A 217 -17.26 11.97 -11.18
N GLU A 218 -17.60 10.71 -10.90
CA GLU A 218 -18.77 10.38 -10.09
C GLU A 218 -18.63 10.91 -8.65
N ILE A 219 -17.43 10.78 -8.07
CA ILE A 219 -17.15 11.29 -6.72
C ILE A 219 -17.06 12.82 -6.71
N VAL A 220 -16.50 13.41 -7.77
CA VAL A 220 -16.46 14.88 -7.95
C VAL A 220 -17.87 15.46 -8.02
N ASP A 221 -18.82 14.76 -8.64
CA ASP A 221 -20.23 15.19 -8.71
C ASP A 221 -20.96 15.07 -7.36
N ARG A 222 -20.42 14.28 -6.42
CA ARG A 222 -20.86 14.22 -5.02
C ARG A 222 -20.20 15.27 -4.12
N HIS A 223 -19.41 16.19 -4.69
CA HIS A 223 -18.77 17.23 -3.89
C HIS A 223 -19.83 18.16 -3.26
N VAL A 224 -19.72 18.38 -1.95
CA VAL A 224 -20.75 19.04 -1.14
C VAL A 224 -20.89 20.55 -1.39
N THR A 225 -19.96 21.16 -2.13
CA THR A 225 -20.07 22.55 -2.56
C THR A 225 -20.02 22.68 -4.07
N PRO A 226 -20.73 23.66 -4.66
CA PRO A 226 -20.64 23.96 -6.09
C PRO A 226 -19.19 24.17 -6.54
N LEU A 227 -18.88 23.62 -7.71
CA LEU A 227 -17.56 23.66 -8.33
C LEU A 227 -17.55 24.61 -9.53
N GLU A 228 -16.43 25.30 -9.70
CA GLU A 228 -16.05 26.12 -10.85
C GLU A 228 -15.35 25.31 -11.93
#